data_AF-A0A8T4X5M1-F1
#
_entry.id   AF-A0A8T4X5M1-F1
#
_cell.length_a   1.000
_cell.length_b   1.000
_cell.length_c   1.000
_cell.angle_alpha   90.00
_cell.angle_beta   90.00
_cell.angle_gamma   90.00
#
_symmetry.space_group_name_H-M   'P 1'
#
loop_
_entity.id
_entity.type
_entity.pdbx_description
1 polymer ?
#
loop_
_entity_poly.entity_id
_entity_poly.type
_entity_poly.pdbx_seq_one_letter_code
_entity_poly.pdbx_strand_id
1 'polypeptide(L)'
;MSHTSKNSVTDILDNKVSKYMNSIFLKLLDSTPMSTACATMQKKDKDEIIVVNKNNIPIGIVTDQDILKRIGEQYANPVKTRLDDIMTFPLIVIKHSDTLQNTLKIMRENDVRKIAVTGDDDRIVGMIYQSTILNLLRQKVISASSSNFSLKAILWNLGTVTQFAGILMLIPSILSTILNETTVATGIFLMSTLLLITGFFLNAYGDKHPLNLRGSAIMVFASFFVLVLFGMIPYLYISPYGDVSFETLIGNSFFSSASAFTTAGITLFSTPEDLPNSFTFFMSFSQFVGGLSFIYLIMTAFYPENKLLTMRGFISGKIPKLRELFATITIVFSIYVVIIAMLMFYLGERNIIDNFSLAMSILSTGGFMPDSKIIETLSIPEYFVLMGGMILGALPFGLHYAFVQKKFMSIKLTHEVGIYFAVLVGAIFLFILFADVSTIDSVFTVIATSTTAGVQIIDLSDMSSATMILLLVVMLIGGCGFSTSGGIKIFRLQQVCQLGKYFKKEKWQKISSQDRKEIWVALILIVLFPVAPIPVAYHLNSHGYDLTDSYFESVGAITTAGLGVGIIDIDLDAFSKVLVGLLMILGRLEIILLAYIFVPKLIS
;
A
#
# COMPACT_ATOMS: atom_id res chain seq x y z
N MET A 1 -34.94 -23.94 21.06
CA MET A 1 -34.31 -23.60 22.36
C MET A 1 -33.18 -22.63 22.10
N SER A 2 -33.18 -21.53 22.85
CA SER A 2 -32.34 -20.35 22.67
C SER A 2 -30.85 -20.60 22.89
N HIS A 3 -30.06 -20.58 21.82
CA HIS A 3 -28.67 -20.15 21.94
C HIS A 3 -28.65 -18.62 21.88
N THR A 4 -28.89 -18.00 23.02
CA THR A 4 -28.50 -16.61 23.25
C THR A 4 -27.01 -16.52 23.01
N SER A 5 -26.59 -15.89 21.91
CA SER A 5 -25.22 -15.44 21.79
C SER A 5 -25.00 -14.48 22.96
N LYS A 6 -24.23 -14.91 23.96
CA LYS A 6 -23.69 -13.98 24.96
C LYS A 6 -23.04 -12.87 24.15
N ASN A 7 -23.56 -11.65 24.28
CA ASN A 7 -23.07 -10.49 23.56
C ASN A 7 -21.55 -10.44 23.73
N SER A 8 -20.79 -10.62 22.65
CA SER A 8 -19.33 -10.74 22.69
C SER A 8 -18.65 -9.55 23.38
N VAL A 9 -19.30 -8.39 23.43
CA VAL A 9 -18.86 -7.20 24.15
C VAL A 9 -18.92 -7.37 25.68
N THR A 10 -19.91 -8.11 26.19
CA THR A 10 -20.12 -8.31 27.63
C THR A 10 -18.99 -9.10 28.29
N ASP A 11 -18.40 -10.10 27.62
CA ASP A 11 -17.30 -10.87 28.21
C ASP A 11 -16.03 -10.03 28.48
N ILE A 12 -15.84 -8.88 27.80
CA ILE A 12 -14.71 -7.99 28.15
C ILE A 12 -14.96 -7.32 29.48
N LEU A 13 -16.19 -6.89 29.72
CA LEU A 13 -16.57 -6.12 30.89
C LEU A 13 -16.44 -6.96 32.17
N ASP A 14 -16.54 -8.28 32.05
CA ASP A 14 -16.33 -9.24 33.15
C ASP A 14 -14.85 -9.47 33.49
N ASN A 15 -13.90 -9.02 32.67
CA ASN A 15 -12.49 -9.20 32.97
C ASN A 15 -12.04 -8.38 34.17
N LYS A 16 -11.05 -8.91 34.90
CA LYS A 16 -10.40 -8.25 36.02
C LYS A 16 -9.58 -7.03 35.56
N VAL A 17 -9.63 -5.97 36.36
CA VAL A 17 -8.88 -4.72 36.17
C VAL A 17 -7.37 -4.96 36.10
N SER A 18 -6.85 -5.89 36.89
CA SER A 18 -5.41 -6.24 36.94
C SER A 18 -4.79 -6.55 35.57
N LYS A 19 -5.58 -7.02 34.61
CA LYS A 19 -5.12 -7.34 33.25
C LYS A 19 -4.89 -6.10 32.37
N TYR A 20 -5.56 -5.00 32.67
CA TYR A 20 -5.61 -3.82 31.79
C TYR A 20 -5.18 -2.51 32.49
N MET A 21 -4.86 -2.57 33.78
CA MET A 21 -4.34 -1.42 34.51
C MET A 21 -2.92 -1.04 34.05
N ASN A 22 -2.61 0.25 34.13
CA ASN A 22 -1.26 0.75 33.97
C ASN A 22 -0.51 0.64 35.30
N SER A 23 0.54 -0.17 35.34
CA SER A 23 1.43 -0.32 36.51
C SER A 23 2.50 0.77 36.61
N ILE A 24 2.67 1.59 35.57
CA ILE A 24 3.67 2.67 35.53
C ILE A 24 2.98 4.01 35.81
N PHE A 25 2.86 4.33 37.11
CA PHE A 25 2.29 5.58 37.62
C PHE A 25 3.28 6.30 38.54
N LEU A 26 3.05 7.59 38.74
CA LEU A 26 3.83 8.40 39.67
C LEU A 26 3.14 8.40 41.03
N LYS A 27 3.91 8.15 42.09
CA LYS A 27 3.45 8.28 43.47
C LYS A 27 4.42 9.11 44.30
N LEU A 28 3.90 9.97 45.16
CA LEU A 28 4.67 10.82 46.08
C LEU A 28 3.97 10.87 47.45
N LEU A 29 4.74 11.22 48.49
CA LEU A 29 4.18 11.39 49.84
C LEU A 29 3.34 12.67 49.92
N ASP A 30 2.29 12.64 50.73
CA ASP A 30 1.48 13.81 51.10
C ASP A 30 2.30 15.05 51.49
N SER A 31 3.38 14.85 52.25
CA SER A 31 4.27 15.91 52.71
C SER A 31 5.19 16.50 51.62
N THR A 32 5.11 16.02 50.37
CA THR A 32 6.01 16.46 49.31
C THR A 32 5.66 17.89 48.86
N PRO A 33 6.63 18.82 48.75
CA PRO A 33 6.37 20.16 48.24
C PRO A 33 5.93 20.15 46.77
N MET A 34 4.99 21.02 46.41
CA MET A 34 4.46 21.16 45.06
C MET A 34 5.56 21.42 44.02
N SER A 35 6.58 22.22 44.35
CA SER A 35 7.74 22.44 43.46
C SER A 35 8.49 21.14 43.10
N THR A 36 8.65 20.24 44.06
CA THR A 36 9.32 18.94 43.86
C THR A 36 8.43 17.99 43.07
N ALA A 37 7.12 18.06 43.30
CA ALA A 37 6.12 17.33 42.54
C ALA A 37 6.13 17.73 41.06
N CYS A 38 6.10 19.04 40.75
CA CYS A 38 6.20 19.55 39.37
C CYS A 38 7.49 19.11 38.67
N ALA A 39 8.64 19.23 39.35
CA ALA A 39 9.92 18.79 38.80
C ALA A 39 9.93 17.28 38.50
N THR A 40 9.28 16.48 39.35
CA THR A 40 9.18 15.03 39.17
C THR A 40 8.23 14.66 38.04
N MET A 41 7.09 15.36 37.91
CA MET A 41 6.15 15.20 36.80
C MET A 41 6.81 15.51 35.46
N GLN A 42 7.53 16.64 35.36
CA GLN A 42 8.26 17.02 34.16
C GLN A 42 9.36 16.01 33.80
N LYS A 43 10.15 15.58 34.79
CA LYS A 43 11.24 14.62 34.57
C LYS A 43 10.75 13.24 34.11
N LYS A 44 9.57 12.83 34.58
CA LYS A 44 9.00 11.50 34.29
C LYS A 44 7.93 11.50 33.19
N ASP A 45 7.61 12.67 32.63
CA ASP A 45 6.58 12.86 31.61
C ASP A 45 5.23 12.26 32.06
N LYS A 46 4.72 12.77 33.18
CA LYS A 46 3.46 12.31 33.82
C LYS A 46 2.57 13.49 34.23
N ASP A 47 1.29 13.40 33.89
CA ASP A 47 0.27 14.44 34.11
C ASP A 47 -0.48 14.29 35.45
N GLU A 48 -0.16 13.24 36.21
CA GLU A 48 -0.77 12.98 37.51
C GLU A 48 0.14 12.30 38.53
N ILE A 49 -0.17 12.53 39.80
CA ILE A 49 0.49 11.96 40.97
C ILE A 49 -0.55 11.34 41.88
N ILE A 50 -0.36 10.06 42.23
CA ILE A 50 -1.06 9.46 43.36
C ILE A 50 -0.33 9.85 44.64
N VAL A 51 -1.03 10.55 45.52
CA VAL A 51 -0.55 10.91 46.85
C VAL A 51 -0.73 9.71 47.77
N VAL A 52 0.36 9.24 48.37
CA VAL A 52 0.37 8.08 49.28
C VAL A 52 0.85 8.47 50.66
N ASN A 53 0.45 7.72 51.67
CA ASN A 53 1.05 7.85 53.01
C ASN A 53 2.37 7.06 53.10
N LYS A 54 3.02 7.13 54.27
CA LYS A 54 4.27 6.38 54.57
C LYS A 54 4.14 4.85 54.38
N ASN A 55 2.93 4.31 54.41
CA ASN A 55 2.63 2.89 54.26
C ASN A 55 2.26 2.50 52.81
N ASN A 56 2.42 3.38 51.82
CA ASN A 56 2.01 3.21 50.41
C ASN A 56 0.49 3.06 50.21
N ILE A 57 -0.32 3.47 51.17
CA ILE A 57 -1.78 3.52 51.03
C ILE A 57 -2.13 4.81 50.29
N PRO A 58 -2.89 4.73 49.19
CA PRO A 58 -3.22 5.92 48.41
C PRO A 58 -4.28 6.76 49.13
N ILE A 59 -4.01 8.06 49.24
CA ILE A 59 -4.84 9.04 49.96
C ILE A 59 -5.60 9.91 48.97
N GLY A 60 -4.88 10.50 48.00
CA GLY A 60 -5.41 11.52 47.08
C GLY A 60 -4.75 11.45 45.70
N ILE A 61 -5.20 12.31 44.80
CA ILE A 61 -4.60 12.50 43.48
C ILE A 61 -4.38 13.99 43.20
N VAL A 62 -3.27 14.31 42.54
CA VAL A 62 -2.93 15.65 42.07
C VAL A 62 -2.69 15.59 40.57
N THR A 63 -3.30 16.49 39.83
CA THR A 63 -3.17 16.63 38.37
C THR A 63 -2.63 17.99 38.00
N ASP A 64 -2.24 18.17 36.73
CA ASP A 64 -1.84 19.49 36.21
C ASP A 64 -2.88 20.58 36.46
N GLN A 65 -4.17 20.23 36.41
CA GLN A 65 -5.25 21.18 36.68
C GLN A 65 -5.27 21.65 38.13
N ASP A 66 -5.01 20.76 39.09
CA ASP A 66 -4.96 21.09 40.52
C ASP A 66 -3.77 22.02 40.81
N ILE A 67 -2.63 21.73 40.19
CA ILE A 67 -1.41 22.56 40.27
C ILE A 67 -1.65 23.94 39.67
N LEU A 68 -2.24 24.02 38.47
CA LEU A 68 -2.55 25.29 37.79
C LEU A 68 -3.56 26.12 38.56
N LYS A 69 -4.61 25.48 39.09
CA LYS A 69 -5.62 26.13 39.93
C LYS A 69 -4.96 26.76 41.16
N ARG A 70 -4.05 26.04 41.81
CA ARG A 70 -3.33 26.56 42.98
C ARG A 70 -2.41 27.72 42.64
N ILE A 71 -1.63 27.63 41.55
CA ILE A 71 -0.73 28.71 41.12
C ILE A 71 -1.49 29.99 40.78
N GLY A 72 -2.72 29.87 40.27
CA GLY A 72 -3.58 31.01 39.93
C GLY A 72 -4.08 31.82 41.14
N GLU A 73 -3.89 31.34 42.37
CA GLU A 73 -4.33 32.05 43.58
C GLU A 73 -3.32 33.12 44.02
N GLN A 74 -3.79 34.32 44.42
CA GLN A 74 -2.99 35.52 44.68
C GLN A 74 -1.85 35.40 45.72
N TYR A 75 -1.76 34.29 46.45
CA TYR A 75 -0.78 34.06 47.52
C TYR A 75 -0.19 32.64 47.55
N ALA A 76 -0.32 31.87 46.47
CA ALA A 76 0.23 30.52 46.44
C ALA A 76 1.77 30.54 46.40
N ASN A 77 2.41 29.90 47.38
CA ASN A 77 3.86 29.70 47.39
C ASN A 77 4.19 28.23 47.06
N PRO A 78 4.64 27.92 45.83
CA PRO A 78 4.89 26.54 45.39
C PRO A 78 5.94 25.77 46.21
N VAL A 79 6.78 26.48 46.98
CA VAL A 79 7.81 25.87 47.84
C VAL A 79 7.24 25.48 49.21
N LYS A 80 6.21 26.19 49.69
CA LYS A 80 5.55 25.92 50.98
C LYS A 80 4.30 25.05 50.86
N THR A 81 3.59 25.15 49.73
CA THR A 81 2.41 24.32 49.44
C THR A 81 2.84 22.86 49.26
N ARG A 82 2.16 21.95 49.97
CA ARG A 82 2.38 20.50 49.90
C ARG A 82 1.29 19.82 49.07
N LEU A 83 1.47 18.53 48.78
CA LEU A 83 0.49 17.77 47.99
C LEU A 83 -0.83 17.56 48.72
N ASP A 84 -0.81 17.43 50.05
CA ASP A 84 -2.02 17.37 50.88
C ASP A 84 -2.88 18.64 50.80
N ASP A 85 -2.25 19.81 50.60
CA ASP A 85 -2.97 21.10 50.45
C ASP A 85 -3.74 21.21 49.11
N ILE A 86 -3.38 20.41 48.10
CA ILE A 86 -3.89 20.56 46.72
C ILE A 86 -4.51 19.29 46.14
N MET A 87 -4.42 18.16 46.84
CA MET A 87 -4.95 16.89 46.34
C MET A 87 -6.47 16.85 46.36
N THR A 88 -7.03 16.16 45.38
CA THR A 88 -8.42 15.72 45.45
C THR A 88 -8.52 14.52 46.41
N PHE A 89 -9.36 14.67 47.44
CA PHE A 89 -9.61 13.68 48.49
C PHE A 89 -11.11 13.60 48.80
N PRO A 90 -11.69 12.42 49.09
CA PRO A 90 -11.04 11.10 49.15
C PRO A 90 -10.75 10.51 47.76
N LEU A 91 -9.65 9.76 47.63
CA LEU A 91 -9.32 9.07 46.38
C LEU A 91 -10.29 7.91 46.13
N ILE A 92 -10.86 7.89 44.93
CA ILE A 92 -11.65 6.76 44.47
C ILE A 92 -10.71 5.62 44.10
N VAL A 93 -10.87 4.50 44.80
CA VAL A 93 -10.05 3.29 44.64
C VAL A 93 -10.93 2.08 44.34
N ILE A 94 -10.37 1.14 43.56
CA ILE A 94 -10.95 -0.17 43.29
C ILE A 94 -9.90 -1.26 43.52
N LYS A 95 -10.35 -2.49 43.74
CA LYS A 95 -9.45 -3.63 43.89
C LYS A 95 -9.00 -4.14 42.52
N HIS A 96 -7.79 -4.67 42.44
CA HIS A 96 -7.25 -5.31 41.22
C HIS A 96 -8.11 -6.50 40.74
N SER A 97 -8.88 -7.11 41.65
CA SER A 97 -9.83 -8.19 41.40
C SER A 97 -11.18 -7.73 40.84
N ASP A 98 -11.49 -6.43 40.88
CA ASP A 98 -12.76 -5.89 40.37
C ASP A 98 -12.87 -6.03 38.85
N THR A 99 -14.10 -6.03 38.36
CA THR A 99 -14.40 -6.11 36.93
C THR A 99 -14.34 -4.74 36.25
N LEU A 100 -14.08 -4.74 34.94
CA LEU A 100 -14.16 -3.53 34.12
C LEU A 100 -15.58 -2.93 34.12
N GLN A 101 -16.62 -3.77 34.21
CA GLN A 101 -18.01 -3.32 34.32
C GLN A 101 -18.23 -2.50 35.59
N ASN A 102 -17.79 -3.02 36.74
CA ASN A 102 -17.91 -2.33 38.01
C ASN A 102 -17.10 -1.04 38.00
N THR A 103 -15.90 -1.09 37.43
CA THR A 103 -15.03 0.09 37.25
C THR A 103 -15.72 1.20 36.46
N LEU A 104 -16.35 0.88 35.32
CA LEU A 104 -17.09 1.86 34.52
C LEU A 104 -18.28 2.45 35.27
N LYS A 105 -18.97 1.64 36.07
CA LYS A 105 -20.07 2.11 36.92
C LYS A 105 -19.56 3.13 37.93
N ILE A 106 -18.49 2.81 38.66
CA ILE A 106 -17.87 3.71 39.64
C ILE A 106 -17.36 5.00 38.97
N MET A 107 -16.73 4.89 37.80
CA MET A 107 -16.29 6.06 37.00
C MET A 107 -17.47 6.99 36.67
N ARG A 108 -18.59 6.41 36.23
CA ARG A 108 -19.79 7.17 35.86
C ARG A 108 -20.47 7.81 37.06
N GLU A 109 -20.59 7.08 38.16
CA GLU A 109 -21.26 7.56 39.38
C GLU A 109 -20.49 8.72 40.03
N ASN A 110 -19.17 8.73 39.90
CA ASN A 110 -18.31 9.76 40.48
C ASN A 110 -17.80 10.81 39.47
N ASP A 111 -18.26 10.75 38.21
CA ASP A 111 -17.81 11.60 37.09
C ASP A 111 -16.28 11.69 36.94
N VAL A 112 -15.59 10.56 37.11
CA VAL A 112 -14.12 10.46 36.98
C VAL A 112 -13.70 9.61 35.79
N ARG A 113 -12.63 10.01 35.11
CA ARG A 113 -12.08 9.29 33.94
C ARG A 113 -10.89 8.39 34.28
N LYS A 114 -10.42 8.44 35.52
CA LYS A 114 -9.27 7.69 36.01
C LYS A 114 -9.52 7.25 37.45
N ILE A 115 -9.13 6.03 37.77
CA ILE A 115 -9.31 5.41 39.08
C ILE A 115 -8.02 4.71 39.50
N ALA A 116 -7.68 4.83 40.78
CA ALA A 116 -6.57 4.13 41.40
C ALA A 116 -6.92 2.67 41.72
N VAL A 117 -6.00 1.76 41.46
CA VAL A 117 -6.18 0.32 41.64
C VAL A 117 -5.30 -0.17 42.79
N THR A 118 -5.89 -0.82 43.78
CA THR A 118 -5.21 -1.36 44.96
C THR A 118 -5.11 -2.88 44.95
N GLY A 119 -4.08 -3.40 45.60
CA GLY A 119 -3.92 -4.81 45.91
C GLY A 119 -4.84 -5.26 47.05
N ASP A 120 -4.73 -6.53 47.42
CA ASP A 120 -5.47 -7.07 48.56
C ASP A 120 -5.01 -6.43 49.89
N ASP A 121 -3.78 -5.92 49.94
CA ASP A 121 -3.13 -5.22 51.06
C ASP A 121 -3.39 -3.71 51.10
N ASP A 122 -4.36 -3.20 50.33
CA ASP A 122 -4.72 -1.77 50.18
C ASP A 122 -3.60 -0.87 49.64
N ARG A 123 -2.49 -1.44 49.19
CA ARG A 123 -1.43 -0.69 48.54
C ARG A 123 -1.77 -0.41 47.09
N ILE A 124 -1.35 0.74 46.59
CA ILE A 124 -1.51 1.10 45.19
C ILE A 124 -0.67 0.18 44.28
N VAL A 125 -1.32 -0.47 43.32
CA VAL A 125 -0.69 -1.38 42.34
C VAL A 125 -0.81 -0.88 40.90
N GLY A 126 -1.73 0.03 40.62
CA GLY A 126 -1.88 0.59 39.28
C GLY A 126 -2.92 1.68 39.17
N MET A 127 -3.17 2.13 37.93
CA MET A 127 -4.29 3.01 37.58
C MET A 127 -5.03 2.46 36.36
N ILE A 128 -6.34 2.69 36.31
CA ILE A 128 -7.13 2.40 35.13
C ILE A 128 -7.82 3.65 34.60
N TYR A 129 -7.77 3.81 33.27
CA TYR A 129 -8.33 4.95 32.57
C TYR A 129 -9.55 4.52 31.76
N GLN A 130 -10.55 5.40 31.70
CA GLN A 130 -11.76 5.18 30.90
C GLN A 130 -11.42 4.97 29.41
N SER A 131 -10.42 5.68 28.89
CA SER A 131 -9.93 5.54 27.52
C SER A 131 -9.41 4.13 27.23
N THR A 132 -8.75 3.48 28.19
CA THR A 132 -8.29 2.08 28.06
C THR A 132 -9.49 1.14 27.88
N ILE A 133 -10.52 1.29 28.71
CA ILE A 133 -11.72 0.45 28.63
C ILE A 133 -12.48 0.70 27.32
N LEU A 134 -12.62 1.97 26.91
CA LEU A 134 -13.26 2.33 25.64
C LEU A 134 -12.50 1.77 24.43
N ASN A 135 -11.18 1.79 24.44
CA ASN A 135 -10.36 1.22 23.38
C ASN A 135 -10.51 -0.30 23.30
N LEU A 136 -10.59 -0.99 24.44
CA LEU A 136 -10.85 -2.44 24.48
C LEU A 136 -12.23 -2.78 23.90
N LEU A 137 -13.25 -2.01 24.26
CA LEU A 137 -14.61 -2.18 23.71
C LEU A 137 -14.63 -1.92 22.21
N ARG A 138 -13.99 -0.84 21.73
CA ARG A 138 -13.87 -0.54 20.30
C ARG A 138 -13.17 -1.67 19.55
N GLN A 139 -12.02 -2.14 20.06
CA GLN A 139 -11.29 -3.24 19.44
C GLN A 139 -12.14 -4.52 19.35
N LYS A 140 -12.93 -4.83 20.38
CA LYS A 140 -13.78 -6.04 20.36
C LYS A 140 -15.04 -5.88 19.53
N VAL A 141 -15.62 -4.69 19.43
CA VAL A 141 -16.72 -4.43 18.48
C VAL A 141 -16.22 -4.57 17.05
N ILE A 142 -15.01 -4.07 16.76
CA ILE A 142 -14.35 -4.23 15.46
C ILE A 142 -14.02 -5.71 15.19
N SER A 143 -13.53 -6.46 16.18
CA SER A 143 -13.18 -7.88 16.03
C SER A 143 -14.38 -8.84 16.06
N ALA A 144 -15.47 -8.51 16.76
CA ALA A 144 -16.71 -9.28 16.69
C ALA A 144 -17.40 -9.15 15.31
N SER A 145 -17.13 -8.05 14.60
CA SER A 145 -17.52 -7.85 13.21
C SER A 145 -16.60 -8.58 12.20
N SER A 146 -15.56 -9.31 12.63
CA SER A 146 -14.46 -9.71 11.74
C SER A 146 -14.54 -11.10 11.10
N SER A 147 -15.52 -11.96 11.41
CA SER A 147 -15.59 -13.29 10.77
C SER A 147 -16.25 -13.26 9.39
N ASN A 148 -17.28 -12.43 9.20
CA ASN A 148 -18.05 -12.37 7.95
C ASN A 148 -17.81 -11.03 7.25
N PHE A 149 -17.24 -11.08 6.04
CA PHE A 149 -17.20 -9.93 5.15
C PHE A 149 -18.60 -9.69 4.57
N SER A 150 -18.99 -8.42 4.41
CA SER A 150 -20.25 -8.09 3.75
C SER A 150 -20.06 -8.13 2.24
N LEU A 151 -20.66 -9.12 1.56
CA LEU A 151 -20.65 -9.19 0.10
C LEU A 151 -21.24 -7.91 -0.51
N LYS A 152 -22.29 -7.36 0.11
CA LYS A 152 -22.90 -6.10 -0.34
C LYS A 152 -21.94 -4.91 -0.28
N ALA A 153 -21.06 -4.86 0.72
CA ALA A 153 -20.03 -3.83 0.81
C ALA A 153 -18.99 -3.99 -0.30
N ILE A 154 -18.62 -5.22 -0.63
CA ILE A 154 -17.71 -5.52 -1.75
C ILE A 154 -18.33 -5.05 -3.07
N LEU A 155 -19.60 -5.40 -3.33
CA LEU A 155 -20.31 -5.01 -4.55
C LEU A 155 -20.38 -3.49 -4.71
N TRP A 156 -20.70 -2.76 -3.65
CA TRP A 156 -20.77 -1.29 -3.70
C TRP A 156 -19.42 -0.63 -4.00
N ASN A 157 -18.33 -1.12 -3.40
CA ASN A 157 -17.00 -0.57 -3.67
C ASN A 157 -16.52 -0.97 -5.08
N LEU A 158 -16.77 -2.21 -5.49
CA LEU A 158 -16.47 -2.70 -6.83
C LEU A 158 -17.18 -1.86 -7.90
N GLY A 159 -18.48 -1.62 -7.73
CA GLY A 159 -19.25 -0.81 -8.67
C GLY A 159 -18.74 0.62 -8.80
N THR A 160 -18.30 1.23 -7.69
CA THR A 160 -17.66 2.55 -7.69
C THR A 160 -16.35 2.55 -8.49
N VAL A 161 -15.52 1.50 -8.36
CA VAL A 161 -14.27 1.36 -9.12
C VAL A 161 -14.55 1.14 -10.60
N THR A 162 -15.50 0.28 -10.93
CA THR A 162 -15.91 0.01 -12.32
C THR A 162 -16.46 1.27 -13.00
N GLN A 163 -17.30 2.05 -12.32
CA GLN A 163 -17.80 3.32 -12.84
C GLN A 163 -16.67 4.34 -13.04
N PHE A 164 -15.77 4.47 -12.07
CA PHE A 164 -14.63 5.37 -12.17
C PHE A 164 -13.75 5.05 -13.38
N ALA A 165 -13.42 3.77 -13.59
CA ALA A 165 -12.69 3.33 -14.77
C ALA A 165 -13.47 3.60 -16.06
N GLY A 166 -14.78 3.33 -16.09
CA GLY A 166 -15.64 3.63 -17.23
C GLY A 166 -15.60 5.10 -17.64
N ILE A 167 -15.69 6.03 -16.67
CA ILE A 167 -15.59 7.48 -16.92
C ILE A 167 -14.22 7.85 -17.49
N LEU A 168 -13.13 7.34 -16.92
CA LEU A 168 -11.78 7.64 -17.41
C LEU A 168 -11.58 7.14 -18.84
N MET A 169 -12.11 5.95 -19.16
CA MET A 169 -12.00 5.35 -20.49
C MET A 169 -12.78 6.11 -21.58
N LEU A 170 -13.61 7.10 -21.23
CA LEU A 170 -14.18 8.02 -22.24
C LEU A 170 -13.11 8.89 -22.90
N ILE A 171 -11.98 9.17 -22.22
CA ILE A 171 -10.90 9.99 -22.77
C ILE A 171 -10.33 9.38 -24.06
N PRO A 172 -9.84 8.12 -24.07
CA PRO A 172 -9.40 7.49 -25.31
C PRO A 172 -10.53 7.32 -26.34
N SER A 173 -11.78 7.08 -25.94
CA SER A 173 -12.92 7.01 -26.89
C SER A 173 -13.19 8.32 -27.62
N ILE A 174 -13.11 9.45 -26.90
CA ILE A 174 -13.26 10.78 -27.48
C ILE A 174 -12.09 11.07 -28.42
N LEU A 175 -10.85 10.73 -28.02
CA LEU A 175 -9.67 10.89 -28.86
C LEU A 175 -9.81 10.09 -30.17
N SER A 176 -10.20 8.82 -30.11
CA SER A 176 -10.44 8.01 -31.32
C SER A 176 -11.50 8.60 -32.24
N THR A 177 -12.51 9.29 -31.68
CA THR A 177 -13.53 9.98 -32.48
C THR A 177 -12.96 11.21 -33.18
N ILE A 178 -12.12 11.99 -32.47
CA ILE A 178 -11.44 13.17 -33.02
C ILE A 178 -10.49 12.76 -34.15
N LEU A 179 -9.82 11.61 -34.02
CA LEU A 179 -8.94 11.06 -35.06
C LEU A 179 -9.68 10.36 -36.21
N ASN A 180 -11.02 10.29 -36.17
CA ASN A 180 -11.86 9.57 -37.13
C ASN A 180 -11.59 8.04 -37.20
N GLU A 181 -11.04 7.46 -36.14
CA GLU A 181 -10.77 6.02 -36.01
C GLU A 181 -12.02 5.31 -35.46
N THR A 182 -13.06 5.21 -36.29
CA THR A 182 -14.41 4.79 -35.87
C THR A 182 -14.49 3.38 -35.29
N THR A 183 -13.72 2.43 -35.82
CA THR A 183 -13.64 1.05 -35.31
C THR A 183 -13.05 1.01 -33.90
N VAL A 184 -12.00 1.78 -33.66
CA VAL A 184 -11.39 1.90 -32.34
C VAL A 184 -12.34 2.60 -31.37
N ALA A 185 -12.95 3.71 -31.81
CA ALA A 185 -13.91 4.47 -31.01
C ALA A 185 -15.08 3.61 -30.54
N THR A 186 -15.67 2.83 -31.44
CA THR A 186 -16.80 1.95 -31.11
C THR A 186 -16.42 0.88 -30.09
N GLY A 187 -15.26 0.24 -30.24
CA GLY A 187 -14.75 -0.74 -29.26
C GLY A 187 -14.55 -0.16 -27.86
N ILE A 188 -13.92 1.01 -27.75
CA ILE A 188 -13.64 1.65 -26.45
C ILE A 188 -14.92 2.25 -25.84
N PHE A 189 -15.83 2.84 -26.63
CA PHE A 189 -17.14 3.28 -26.14
C PHE A 189 -17.98 2.13 -25.61
N LEU A 190 -17.97 0.98 -26.29
CA LEU A 190 -18.66 -0.22 -25.83
C LEU A 190 -18.12 -0.67 -24.47
N MET A 191 -16.79 -0.76 -24.33
CA MET A 191 -16.14 -1.06 -23.04
C MET A 191 -16.55 -0.06 -21.94
N SER A 192 -16.42 1.25 -22.19
CA SER A 192 -16.73 2.30 -21.22
C SER A 192 -18.20 2.24 -20.78
N THR A 193 -19.13 2.06 -21.72
CA THR A 193 -20.56 1.97 -21.44
C THR A 193 -20.87 0.73 -20.59
N LEU A 194 -20.29 -0.42 -20.90
CA LEU A 194 -20.51 -1.64 -20.14
C LEU A 194 -19.91 -1.58 -18.73
N LEU A 195 -18.76 -0.92 -18.55
CA LEU A 195 -18.21 -0.63 -17.22
C LEU A 195 -19.17 0.25 -16.41
N LEU A 196 -19.71 1.32 -17.00
CA LEU A 196 -20.65 2.22 -16.32
C LEU A 196 -21.94 1.51 -15.92
N ILE A 197 -22.53 0.72 -16.83
CA ILE A 197 -23.76 -0.04 -16.59
C ILE A 197 -23.53 -1.08 -15.50
N THR A 198 -22.48 -1.89 -15.63
CA THR A 198 -22.14 -2.92 -14.64
C THR A 198 -21.89 -2.30 -13.28
N GLY A 199 -21.11 -1.22 -13.22
CA GLY A 199 -20.84 -0.53 -11.97
C GLY A 199 -22.09 0.11 -11.34
N PHE A 200 -23.04 0.58 -12.15
CA PHE A 200 -24.34 1.06 -11.66
C PHE A 200 -25.14 -0.06 -10.99
N PHE A 201 -25.24 -1.23 -11.63
CA PHE A 201 -25.93 -2.38 -11.03
C PHE A 201 -25.25 -2.85 -9.76
N LEU A 202 -23.91 -2.97 -9.75
CA LEU A 202 -23.15 -3.34 -8.56
C LEU A 202 -23.38 -2.37 -7.39
N ASN A 203 -23.44 -1.06 -7.67
CA ASN A 203 -23.76 -0.04 -6.68
C ASN A 203 -25.20 -0.12 -6.18
N ALA A 204 -26.16 -0.46 -7.05
CA ALA A 204 -27.57 -0.58 -6.70
C ALA A 204 -27.87 -1.80 -5.82
N TYR A 205 -27.14 -2.92 -6.02
CA TYR A 205 -27.25 -4.12 -5.19
C TYR A 205 -26.37 -4.07 -3.92
N GLY A 206 -25.34 -3.22 -3.93
CA GLY A 206 -24.39 -3.06 -2.84
C GLY A 206 -24.85 -2.06 -1.77
N ASP A 207 -24.33 -2.21 -0.56
CA ASP A 207 -24.60 -1.32 0.57
C ASP A 207 -23.28 -0.66 1.04
N LYS A 208 -23.32 0.63 1.31
CA LYS A 208 -22.14 1.39 1.76
C LYS A 208 -21.78 1.02 3.20
N HIS A 209 -20.80 0.13 3.36
CA HIS A 209 -20.27 -0.30 4.65
C HIS A 209 -18.74 -0.39 4.63
N PRO A 210 -18.06 -0.25 5.79
CA PRO A 210 -16.62 -0.47 5.87
C PRO A 210 -16.27 -1.92 5.56
N LEU A 211 -15.18 -2.13 4.81
CA LEU A 211 -14.65 -3.45 4.50
C LEU A 211 -13.71 -3.92 5.63
N ASN A 212 -13.77 -5.22 5.96
CA ASN A 212 -12.72 -5.87 6.74
C ASN A 212 -11.54 -6.25 5.81
N LEU A 213 -10.39 -6.60 6.38
CA LEU A 213 -9.17 -6.92 5.62
C LEU A 213 -9.40 -7.98 4.52
N ARG A 214 -10.19 -9.02 4.83
CA ARG A 214 -10.53 -10.09 3.87
C ARG A 214 -11.44 -9.59 2.75
N GLY A 215 -12.50 -8.83 3.08
CA GLY A 215 -13.41 -8.26 2.10
C GLY A 215 -12.73 -7.22 1.22
N SER A 216 -11.81 -6.43 1.79
CA SER A 216 -10.90 -5.56 1.06
C SER A 216 -10.06 -6.35 0.05
N ALA A 217 -9.43 -7.45 0.48
CA ALA A 217 -8.62 -8.28 -0.42
C ALA A 217 -9.41 -8.87 -1.60
N ILE A 218 -10.61 -9.39 -1.33
CA ILE A 218 -11.52 -9.90 -2.37
C ILE A 218 -11.92 -8.77 -3.32
N MET A 219 -12.24 -7.59 -2.79
CA MET A 219 -12.65 -6.42 -3.58
C MET A 219 -11.54 -5.95 -4.53
N VAL A 220 -10.29 -5.89 -4.08
CA VAL A 220 -9.16 -5.51 -4.95
C VAL A 220 -8.94 -6.55 -6.05
N PHE A 221 -8.95 -7.86 -5.73
CA PHE A 221 -8.82 -8.92 -6.74
C PHE A 221 -9.94 -8.85 -7.78
N ALA A 222 -11.19 -8.76 -7.31
CA ALA A 222 -12.36 -8.69 -8.19
C ALA A 222 -12.32 -7.44 -9.08
N SER A 223 -11.80 -6.32 -8.57
CA SER A 223 -11.67 -5.06 -9.32
C SER A 223 -10.73 -5.22 -10.51
N PHE A 224 -9.51 -5.73 -10.32
CA PHE A 224 -8.58 -5.97 -11.42
C PHE A 224 -9.13 -7.01 -12.41
N PHE A 225 -9.69 -8.10 -11.90
CA PHE A 225 -10.26 -9.13 -12.76
C PHE A 225 -11.38 -8.59 -13.65
N VAL A 226 -12.31 -7.80 -13.09
CA VAL A 226 -13.39 -7.14 -13.85
C VAL A 226 -12.82 -6.15 -14.86
N LEU A 227 -11.84 -5.32 -14.48
CA LEU A 227 -11.22 -4.38 -15.40
C LEU A 227 -10.56 -5.08 -16.59
N VAL A 228 -9.90 -6.22 -16.37
CA VAL A 228 -9.29 -7.04 -17.44
C VAL A 228 -10.36 -7.65 -18.35
N LEU A 229 -11.45 -8.18 -17.79
CA LEU A 229 -12.52 -8.77 -18.60
C LEU A 229 -13.20 -7.73 -19.51
N PHE A 230 -13.50 -6.54 -18.99
CA PHE A 230 -14.06 -5.46 -19.82
C PHE A 230 -13.00 -4.83 -20.74
N GLY A 231 -11.76 -4.73 -20.26
CA GLY A 231 -10.63 -4.22 -21.03
C GLY A 231 -10.27 -5.08 -22.23
N MET A 232 -10.68 -6.34 -22.25
CA MET A 232 -10.56 -7.24 -23.39
C MET A 232 -11.45 -6.82 -24.58
N ILE A 233 -12.52 -6.06 -24.35
CA ILE A 233 -13.54 -5.76 -25.37
C ILE A 233 -12.98 -5.00 -26.58
N PRO A 234 -12.18 -3.92 -26.43
CA PRO A 234 -11.60 -3.24 -27.58
C PRO A 234 -10.66 -4.17 -28.38
N TYR A 235 -9.87 -5.01 -27.71
CA TYR A 235 -9.00 -5.98 -28.39
C TYR A 235 -9.79 -7.02 -29.19
N LEU A 236 -10.90 -7.53 -28.65
CA LEU A 236 -11.80 -8.46 -29.36
C LEU A 236 -12.49 -7.80 -30.56
N TYR A 237 -12.92 -6.56 -30.40
CA TYR A 237 -13.69 -5.85 -31.41
C TYR A 237 -12.82 -5.36 -32.58
N ILE A 238 -11.62 -4.85 -32.27
CA ILE A 238 -10.66 -4.35 -33.25
C ILE A 238 -9.90 -5.52 -33.90
N SER A 239 -9.67 -6.60 -33.14
CA SER A 239 -8.89 -7.77 -33.56
C SER A 239 -7.52 -7.39 -34.17
N PRO A 240 -6.66 -6.69 -33.43
CA PRO A 240 -5.38 -6.18 -33.95
C PRO A 240 -4.33 -7.28 -34.22
N TYR A 241 -4.67 -8.55 -34.01
CA TYR A 241 -3.76 -9.70 -34.10
C TYR A 241 -3.80 -10.41 -35.47
N GLY A 242 -4.53 -9.86 -36.44
CA GLY A 242 -4.76 -10.50 -37.74
C GLY A 242 -5.83 -11.59 -37.70
N ASP A 243 -5.87 -12.43 -38.74
CA ASP A 243 -6.80 -13.56 -38.86
C ASP A 243 -6.31 -14.73 -38.01
N VAL A 244 -6.75 -14.76 -36.75
CA VAL A 244 -6.43 -15.82 -35.79
C VAL A 244 -7.69 -16.60 -35.38
N SER A 245 -7.52 -17.80 -34.86
CA SER A 245 -8.62 -18.58 -34.32
C SER A 245 -9.34 -17.82 -33.19
N PHE A 246 -10.64 -18.09 -32.97
CA PHE A 246 -11.41 -17.44 -31.91
C PHE A 246 -10.81 -17.69 -30.51
N GLU A 247 -10.24 -18.87 -30.28
CA GLU A 247 -9.56 -19.22 -29.04
C GLU A 247 -8.30 -18.37 -28.82
N THR A 248 -7.45 -18.27 -29.85
CA THR A 248 -6.26 -17.42 -29.84
C THR A 248 -6.61 -15.95 -29.66
N LEU A 249 -7.68 -15.47 -30.32
CA LEU A 249 -8.15 -14.10 -30.19
C LEU A 249 -8.54 -13.77 -28.74
N ILE A 250 -9.25 -14.67 -28.06
CA ILE A 250 -9.58 -14.51 -26.64
C ILE A 250 -8.32 -14.49 -25.78
N GLY A 251 -7.40 -15.45 -25.99
CA GLY A 251 -6.15 -15.53 -25.24
C GLY A 251 -5.31 -14.26 -25.38
N ASN A 252 -5.12 -13.79 -26.61
CA ASN A 252 -4.39 -12.55 -26.92
C ASN A 252 -5.05 -11.33 -26.28
N SER A 253 -6.37 -11.21 -26.43
CA SER A 253 -7.12 -10.06 -25.92
C SER A 253 -7.13 -10.02 -24.38
N PHE A 254 -7.28 -11.18 -23.72
CA PHE A 254 -7.18 -11.28 -22.27
C PHE A 254 -5.78 -10.90 -21.80
N PHE A 255 -4.73 -11.42 -22.44
CA PHE A 255 -3.36 -11.13 -22.09
C PHE A 255 -3.02 -9.65 -22.26
N SER A 256 -3.34 -9.04 -23.41
CA SER A 256 -3.08 -7.61 -23.65
C SER A 256 -3.83 -6.74 -22.65
N SER A 257 -5.07 -7.10 -22.30
CA SER A 257 -5.82 -6.38 -21.28
C SER A 257 -5.24 -6.55 -19.87
N ALA A 258 -4.85 -7.77 -19.50
CA ALA A 258 -4.19 -8.06 -18.24
C ALA A 258 -2.89 -7.25 -18.12
N SER A 259 -2.05 -7.31 -19.14
CA SER A 259 -0.78 -6.58 -19.20
C SER A 259 -0.97 -5.06 -19.09
N ALA A 260 -2.00 -4.52 -19.73
CA ALA A 260 -2.35 -3.11 -19.62
C ALA A 260 -2.79 -2.72 -18.19
N PHE A 261 -3.86 -3.33 -17.67
CA PHE A 261 -4.44 -2.90 -16.40
C PHE A 261 -3.58 -3.24 -15.17
N THR A 262 -2.77 -4.29 -15.25
CA THR A 262 -1.84 -4.64 -14.17
C THR A 262 -0.54 -3.87 -14.22
N THR A 263 -0.35 -3.02 -15.24
CA THR A 263 0.91 -2.32 -15.55
C THR A 263 2.07 -3.31 -15.73
N ALA A 264 1.81 -4.47 -16.34
CA ALA A 264 2.85 -5.48 -16.53
C ALA A 264 3.73 -5.22 -17.74
N GLY A 265 3.23 -4.54 -18.78
CA GLY A 265 4.09 -4.01 -19.85
C GLY A 265 4.49 -4.94 -20.97
N ILE A 266 4.23 -6.24 -20.84
CA ILE A 266 4.53 -7.20 -21.89
C ILE A 266 3.52 -7.01 -23.03
N THR A 267 4.00 -6.65 -24.21
CA THR A 267 3.19 -6.45 -25.42
C THR A 267 3.27 -7.68 -26.32
N LEU A 268 2.20 -7.96 -27.06
CA LEU A 268 2.21 -8.97 -28.12
C LEU A 268 2.58 -8.39 -29.49
N PHE A 269 2.70 -7.06 -29.58
CA PHE A 269 2.92 -6.35 -30.83
C PHE A 269 4.39 -5.96 -30.97
N SER A 270 5.06 -6.47 -32.00
CA SER A 270 6.43 -6.09 -32.35
C SER A 270 6.51 -4.73 -33.08
N THR A 271 5.47 -4.39 -33.85
CA THR A 271 5.35 -3.10 -34.57
C THR A 271 4.08 -2.34 -34.15
N PRO A 272 4.06 -1.76 -32.93
CA PRO A 272 2.91 -0.99 -32.45
C PRO A 272 2.53 0.19 -33.36
N GLU A 273 3.48 0.72 -34.14
CA GLU A 273 3.26 1.83 -35.07
C GLU A 273 2.31 1.50 -36.25
N ASP A 274 2.06 0.21 -36.53
CA ASP A 274 1.09 -0.22 -37.53
C ASP A 274 -0.36 -0.15 -37.02
N LEU A 275 -0.54 0.02 -35.70
CA LEU A 275 -1.83 0.14 -35.06
C LEU A 275 -2.36 1.58 -35.15
N PRO A 276 -3.69 1.77 -35.10
CA PRO A 276 -4.26 3.12 -35.03
C PRO A 276 -3.76 3.90 -33.82
N ASN A 277 -3.50 5.21 -33.98
CA ASN A 277 -2.89 6.05 -32.95
C ASN A 277 -3.76 6.15 -31.68
N SER A 278 -5.09 6.14 -31.81
CA SER A 278 -5.95 6.14 -30.63
C SER A 278 -5.94 4.81 -29.89
N PHE A 279 -5.59 3.71 -30.57
CA PHE A 279 -5.49 2.40 -29.97
C PHE A 279 -4.19 2.25 -29.17
N THR A 280 -3.05 2.68 -29.70
CA THR A 280 -1.80 2.73 -28.94
C THR A 280 -1.93 3.66 -27.72
N PHE A 281 -2.61 4.80 -27.88
CA PHE A 281 -2.97 5.66 -26.76
C PHE A 281 -3.87 4.96 -25.73
N PHE A 282 -4.89 4.22 -26.17
CA PHE A 282 -5.75 3.44 -25.27
C PHE A 282 -4.96 2.40 -24.46
N MET A 283 -4.00 1.71 -25.08
CA MET A 283 -3.15 0.73 -24.40
C MET A 283 -2.38 1.40 -23.25
N SER A 284 -1.66 2.50 -23.52
CA SER A 284 -0.90 3.23 -22.50
C SER A 284 -1.80 3.93 -21.47
N PHE A 285 -2.95 4.46 -21.88
CA PHE A 285 -3.92 5.06 -20.97
C PHE A 285 -4.52 4.01 -20.02
N SER A 286 -4.70 2.77 -20.48
CA SER A 286 -5.14 1.66 -19.64
C SER A 286 -4.11 1.31 -18.56
N GLN A 287 -2.80 1.40 -18.86
CA GLN A 287 -1.74 1.30 -17.84
C GLN A 287 -1.84 2.41 -16.80
N PHE A 288 -2.07 3.65 -17.24
CA PHE A 288 -2.24 4.77 -16.32
C PHE A 288 -3.47 4.61 -15.41
N VAL A 289 -4.60 4.17 -15.97
CA VAL A 289 -5.81 3.86 -15.19
C VAL A 289 -5.57 2.70 -14.23
N GLY A 290 -4.86 1.66 -14.66
CA GLY A 290 -4.46 0.53 -13.81
C GLY A 290 -3.60 0.95 -12.63
N GLY A 291 -2.58 1.78 -12.90
CA GLY A 291 -1.72 2.40 -11.89
C GLY A 291 -2.50 3.23 -10.88
N LEU A 292 -3.36 4.15 -11.32
CA LEU A 292 -4.18 4.99 -10.43
C LEU A 292 -5.24 4.18 -9.65
N SER A 293 -5.87 3.20 -10.29
CA SER A 293 -6.91 2.35 -9.67
C SER A 293 -6.31 1.51 -8.55
N PHE A 294 -5.10 0.99 -8.73
CA PHE A 294 -4.37 0.31 -7.67
C PHE A 294 -4.20 1.17 -6.42
N ILE A 295 -3.80 2.43 -6.59
CA ILE A 295 -3.59 3.39 -5.50
C ILE A 295 -4.90 3.60 -4.74
N TYR A 296 -5.99 3.84 -5.46
CA TYR A 296 -7.32 3.98 -4.87
C TYR A 296 -7.72 2.74 -4.07
N LEU A 297 -7.51 1.56 -4.65
CA LEU A 297 -7.90 0.27 -4.08
C LEU A 297 -7.12 -0.03 -2.80
N ILE A 298 -5.78 0.09 -2.81
CA ILE A 298 -4.98 -0.10 -1.59
C ILE A 298 -5.38 0.91 -0.51
N MET A 299 -5.56 2.17 -0.91
CA MET A 299 -5.87 3.22 0.05
C MET A 299 -7.28 3.01 0.65
N THR A 300 -8.28 2.60 -0.13
CA THR A 300 -9.63 2.29 0.40
C THR A 300 -9.68 0.97 1.20
N ALA A 301 -8.89 -0.03 0.80
CA ALA A 301 -8.82 -1.34 1.44
C ALA A 301 -8.11 -1.34 2.81
N PHE A 302 -7.07 -0.50 2.97
CA PHE A 302 -6.12 -0.57 4.09
C PHE A 302 -6.06 0.70 4.95
N TYR A 303 -6.92 1.69 4.70
CA TYR A 303 -7.07 2.90 5.51
C TYR A 303 -8.30 2.74 6.41
N PRO A 304 -8.21 2.83 7.77
CA PRO A 304 -7.18 3.46 8.59
C PRO A 304 -6.58 2.46 9.60
N GLU A 305 -5.45 1.84 9.25
CA GLU A 305 -4.59 1.21 10.27
C GLU A 305 -3.32 2.05 10.40
N ASN A 306 -2.61 1.89 11.52
CA ASN A 306 -1.44 2.67 11.94
C ASN A 306 -0.28 2.81 10.91
N LYS A 307 -0.42 2.27 9.70
CA LYS A 307 0.47 2.36 8.54
C LYS A 307 0.57 3.78 7.96
N LEU A 308 -0.37 4.68 8.22
CA LEU A 308 -0.18 6.12 7.92
C LEU A 308 0.90 6.77 8.80
N LEU A 309 1.32 6.13 9.90
CA LEU A 309 2.42 6.61 10.72
C LEU A 309 3.76 6.55 9.98
N THR A 310 3.95 5.64 9.00
CA THR A 310 5.17 5.65 8.16
C THR A 310 5.11 6.81 7.16
N MET A 311 3.93 7.13 6.62
CA MET A 311 3.72 8.33 5.80
C MET A 311 3.83 9.65 6.59
N ARG A 312 3.72 9.64 7.94
CA ARG A 312 4.05 10.83 8.78
C ARG A 312 5.50 11.29 8.61
N GLY A 313 6.42 10.39 8.21
CA GLY A 313 7.80 10.77 7.91
C GLY A 313 7.88 11.85 6.82
N PHE A 314 6.91 11.86 5.90
CA PHE A 314 6.78 12.85 4.82
C PHE A 314 5.72 13.92 5.11
N ILE A 315 4.64 13.56 5.82
CA ILE A 315 3.50 14.44 6.10
C ILE A 315 3.65 15.07 7.48
N SER A 316 4.16 16.30 7.52
CA SER A 316 4.16 17.12 8.74
C SER A 316 2.77 17.77 8.90
N GLY A 317 1.96 17.25 9.83
CA GLY A 317 0.65 17.82 10.18
C GLY A 317 -0.47 16.80 10.41
N LYS A 318 -1.72 17.24 10.24
CA LYS A 318 -2.93 16.41 10.34
C LYS A 318 -2.95 15.40 9.20
N ILE A 319 -3.26 14.12 9.51
CA ILE A 319 -3.37 13.06 8.51
C ILE A 319 -4.49 13.44 7.53
N PRO A 320 -4.22 13.57 6.21
CA PRO A 320 -5.23 13.95 5.23
C PRO A 320 -6.28 12.84 5.13
N LYS A 321 -7.53 13.22 4.85
CA LYS A 321 -8.57 12.22 4.61
C LYS A 321 -8.20 11.40 3.37
N LEU A 322 -8.54 10.12 3.37
CA LEU A 322 -8.32 9.17 2.27
C LEU A 322 -8.61 9.77 0.88
N ARG A 323 -9.78 10.43 0.74
CA ARG A 323 -10.23 11.05 -0.51
C ARG A 323 -9.32 12.21 -0.97
N GLU A 324 -8.80 13.00 -0.04
CA GLU A 324 -7.91 14.14 -0.34
C GLU A 324 -6.53 13.65 -0.78
N LEU A 325 -6.01 12.59 -0.14
CA LEU A 325 -4.72 11.99 -0.51
C LEU A 325 -4.78 11.42 -1.94
N PHE A 326 -5.79 10.60 -2.24
CA PHE A 326 -5.97 10.03 -3.57
C PHE A 326 -6.13 11.09 -4.66
N ALA A 327 -6.98 12.09 -4.43
CA ALA A 327 -7.18 13.19 -5.38
C ALA A 327 -5.89 13.96 -5.63
N THR A 328 -5.11 14.23 -4.57
CA THR A 328 -3.83 14.95 -4.69
C THR A 328 -2.82 14.14 -5.50
N ILE A 329 -2.65 12.85 -5.23
CA ILE A 329 -1.73 11.98 -5.98
C ILE A 329 -2.13 11.91 -7.46
N THR A 330 -3.42 11.74 -7.74
CA THR A 330 -3.94 11.69 -9.12
C THR A 330 -3.61 12.98 -9.89
N ILE A 331 -3.81 14.15 -9.24
CA ILE A 331 -3.48 15.45 -9.84
C ILE A 331 -1.98 15.56 -10.11
N VAL A 332 -1.13 15.19 -9.15
CA VAL A 332 0.34 15.26 -9.29
C VAL A 332 0.82 14.38 -10.43
N PHE A 333 0.35 13.14 -10.50
CA PHE A 333 0.73 12.22 -11.56
C PHE A 333 0.25 12.72 -12.94
N SER A 334 -0.96 13.28 -13.02
CA SER A 334 -1.45 13.90 -14.26
C SER A 334 -0.58 15.08 -14.70
N ILE A 335 -0.09 15.90 -13.77
CA ILE A 335 0.85 17.00 -14.07
C ILE A 335 2.20 16.44 -14.56
N TYR A 336 2.71 15.38 -13.93
CA TYR A 336 3.96 14.74 -14.39
C TYR A 336 3.84 14.19 -15.80
N VAL A 337 2.71 13.54 -16.15
CA VAL A 337 2.46 13.09 -17.53
C VAL A 337 2.56 14.25 -18.52
N VAL A 338 1.90 15.37 -18.23
CA VAL A 338 1.96 16.56 -19.10
C VAL A 338 3.38 17.09 -19.23
N ILE A 339 4.12 17.22 -18.13
CA ILE A 339 5.50 17.72 -18.15
C ILE A 339 6.40 16.79 -18.98
N ILE A 340 6.36 15.48 -18.72
CA ILE A 340 7.18 14.49 -19.43
C ILE A 340 6.83 14.47 -20.91
N ALA A 341 5.55 14.43 -21.27
CA ALA A 341 5.10 14.41 -22.66
C ALA A 341 5.54 15.67 -23.43
N MET A 342 5.42 16.85 -22.80
CA MET A 342 5.87 18.10 -23.41
C MET A 342 7.39 18.15 -23.57
N LEU A 343 8.16 17.67 -22.58
CA LEU A 343 9.62 17.58 -22.70
C LEU A 343 10.04 16.65 -23.83
N MET A 344 9.44 15.46 -23.93
CA MET A 344 9.68 14.53 -25.04
C MET A 344 9.33 15.17 -26.40
N PHE A 345 8.21 15.89 -26.48
CA PHE A 345 7.81 16.59 -27.69
C PHE A 345 8.82 17.66 -28.13
N TYR A 346 9.29 18.50 -27.21
CA TYR A 346 10.26 19.56 -27.53
C TYR A 346 11.66 19.05 -27.85
N LEU A 347 12.05 17.89 -27.32
CA LEU A 347 13.40 17.34 -27.50
C LEU A 347 13.51 16.43 -28.73
N GLY A 348 12.46 15.65 -29.04
CA GLY A 348 12.49 14.63 -30.09
C GLY A 348 11.65 14.92 -31.34
N GLU A 349 10.85 15.99 -31.36
CA GLU A 349 9.94 16.36 -32.47
C GLU A 349 8.98 15.24 -32.93
N ARG A 350 8.55 14.39 -31.99
CA ARG A 350 7.66 13.24 -32.25
C ARG A 350 6.17 13.59 -32.20
N ASN A 351 5.32 12.67 -32.64
CA ASN A 351 3.88 12.79 -32.48
C ASN A 351 3.51 13.02 -31.00
N ILE A 352 2.70 14.04 -30.75
CA ILE A 352 2.30 14.42 -29.38
C ILE A 352 1.52 13.29 -28.69
N ILE A 353 0.73 12.51 -29.44
CA ILE A 353 -0.06 11.39 -28.90
C ILE A 353 0.89 10.32 -28.35
N ASP A 354 1.93 9.98 -29.12
CA ASP A 354 2.94 8.99 -28.72
C ASP A 354 3.72 9.46 -27.49
N ASN A 355 4.07 10.73 -27.42
CA ASN A 355 4.73 11.30 -26.24
C ASN A 355 3.85 11.23 -24.99
N PHE A 356 2.54 11.49 -25.11
CA PHE A 356 1.60 11.29 -23.99
C PHE A 356 1.45 9.80 -23.63
N SER A 357 1.33 8.92 -24.62
CA SER A 357 1.27 7.47 -24.42
C SER A 357 2.50 6.96 -23.67
N LEU A 358 3.70 7.38 -24.09
CA LEU A 358 4.94 7.00 -23.44
C LEU A 358 5.05 7.57 -22.02
N ALA A 359 4.70 8.84 -21.82
CA ALA A 359 4.72 9.48 -20.50
C ALA A 359 3.79 8.78 -19.48
N MET A 360 2.59 8.39 -19.91
CA MET A 360 1.63 7.64 -19.09
C MET A 360 2.15 6.24 -18.75
N SER A 361 2.70 5.56 -19.76
CA SER A 361 3.27 4.23 -19.63
C SER A 361 4.44 4.20 -18.63
N ILE A 362 5.45 5.06 -18.79
CA ILE A 362 6.62 5.05 -17.89
C ILE A 362 6.28 5.49 -16.47
N LEU A 363 5.40 6.48 -16.30
CA LEU A 363 5.06 7.02 -14.99
C LEU A 363 4.21 6.04 -14.19
N SER A 364 3.36 5.26 -14.87
CA SER A 364 2.63 4.16 -14.25
C SER A 364 3.47 2.90 -14.06
N THR A 365 4.77 2.96 -14.40
CA THR A 365 5.71 1.81 -14.45
C THR A 365 5.07 0.65 -15.22
N GLY A 366 4.55 0.99 -16.41
CA GLY A 366 3.78 0.11 -17.27
C GLY A 366 4.60 -0.44 -18.42
N GLY A 367 5.26 0.39 -19.23
CA GLY A 367 6.24 -0.08 -20.22
C GLY A 367 5.74 -0.30 -21.65
N PHE A 368 4.47 -0.04 -21.93
CA PHE A 368 4.01 -0.01 -23.32
C PHE A 368 4.65 1.13 -24.09
N MET A 369 5.10 0.81 -25.31
CA MET A 369 5.62 1.77 -26.26
C MET A 369 4.63 1.94 -27.43
N PRO A 370 4.28 3.18 -27.81
CA PRO A 370 3.38 3.44 -28.93
C PRO A 370 4.06 3.23 -30.29
N ASP A 371 5.40 3.29 -30.34
CA ASP A 371 6.21 3.10 -31.53
C ASP A 371 7.55 2.46 -31.11
N SER A 372 7.90 1.36 -31.74
CA SER A 372 9.13 0.60 -31.46
C SER A 372 10.39 1.38 -31.86
N LYS A 373 10.29 2.23 -32.89
CA LYS A 373 11.39 3.05 -33.43
C LYS A 373 11.79 4.21 -32.53
N ILE A 374 10.99 4.49 -31.50
CA ILE A 374 11.33 5.48 -30.48
C ILE A 374 12.70 5.15 -29.88
N ILE A 375 12.95 3.87 -29.58
CA ILE A 375 14.20 3.42 -28.96
C ILE A 375 15.40 3.73 -29.85
N GLU A 376 15.29 3.46 -31.15
CA GLU A 376 16.38 3.64 -32.12
C GLU A 376 16.73 5.11 -32.35
N THR A 377 15.77 6.01 -32.09
CA THR A 377 15.89 7.46 -32.36
C THR A 377 16.08 8.30 -31.10
N LEU A 378 16.20 7.69 -29.91
CA LEU A 378 16.33 8.43 -28.65
C LEU A 378 17.60 9.30 -28.61
N SER A 379 17.41 10.60 -28.42
CA SER A 379 18.49 11.51 -28.08
C SER A 379 18.89 11.40 -26.59
N ILE A 380 20.13 11.77 -26.26
CA ILE A 380 20.63 11.73 -24.87
C ILE A 380 19.72 12.49 -23.88
N PRO A 381 19.17 13.68 -24.19
CA PRO A 381 18.21 14.33 -23.31
C PRO A 381 16.94 13.51 -23.04
N GLU A 382 16.42 12.80 -24.04
CA GLU A 382 15.21 11.98 -23.91
C GLU A 382 15.45 10.77 -23.01
N TYR A 383 16.63 10.13 -23.08
CA TYR A 383 17.06 9.11 -22.12
C TYR A 383 16.86 9.58 -20.67
N PHE A 384 17.31 10.80 -20.34
CA PHE A 384 17.17 11.35 -18.99
C PHE A 384 15.72 11.65 -18.61
N VAL A 385 14.91 12.14 -19.55
CA VAL A 385 13.48 12.40 -19.31
C VAL A 385 12.76 11.09 -18.99
N LEU A 386 13.00 10.04 -19.77
CA LEU A 386 12.38 8.72 -19.56
C LEU A 386 12.84 8.09 -18.24
N MET A 387 14.15 8.05 -17.98
CA MET A 387 14.69 7.54 -16.71
C MET A 387 14.15 8.31 -15.50
N GLY A 388 14.02 9.64 -15.62
CA GLY A 388 13.41 10.48 -14.60
C GLY A 388 11.95 10.11 -14.33
N GLY A 389 11.16 9.90 -15.39
CA GLY A 389 9.76 9.46 -15.29
C GLY A 389 9.61 8.10 -14.61
N MET A 390 10.45 7.12 -14.98
CA MET A 390 10.47 5.79 -14.36
C MET A 390 10.81 5.86 -12.86
N ILE A 391 11.84 6.63 -12.49
CA ILE A 391 12.21 6.82 -11.08
C ILE A 391 11.09 7.50 -10.31
N LEU A 392 10.41 8.50 -10.88
CA LEU A 392 9.27 9.15 -10.23
C LEU A 392 8.13 8.16 -9.96
N GLY A 393 7.83 7.22 -10.86
CA GLY A 393 6.82 6.18 -10.63
C GLY A 393 7.19 5.21 -9.49
N ALA A 394 8.48 4.88 -9.35
CA ALA A 394 8.98 3.94 -8.34
C ALA A 394 9.13 4.54 -6.92
N LEU A 395 9.01 5.86 -6.77
CA LEU A 395 9.11 6.53 -5.47
C LEU A 395 7.78 6.47 -4.69
N PRO A 396 7.83 6.56 -3.34
CA PRO A 396 6.60 6.49 -2.53
C PRO A 396 5.66 7.66 -2.78
N PHE A 397 4.34 7.41 -2.85
CA PHE A 397 3.32 8.46 -2.98
C PHE A 397 3.38 9.54 -1.87
N GLY A 398 3.83 9.15 -0.68
CA GLY A 398 4.03 10.09 0.44
C GLY A 398 5.05 11.19 0.11
N LEU A 399 6.08 10.89 -0.67
CA LEU A 399 7.09 11.85 -1.11
C LEU A 399 6.49 12.84 -2.13
N HIS A 400 5.73 12.34 -3.11
CA HIS A 400 5.02 13.19 -4.08
C HIS A 400 4.03 14.14 -3.42
N TYR A 401 3.29 13.65 -2.44
CA TYR A 401 2.39 14.48 -1.65
C TYR A 401 3.13 15.58 -0.86
N ALA A 402 4.30 15.25 -0.29
CA ALA A 402 5.12 16.21 0.44
C ALA A 402 5.69 17.32 -0.48
N PHE A 403 5.99 17.03 -1.75
CA PHE A 403 6.41 18.05 -2.71
C PHE A 403 5.33 19.12 -2.93
N VAL A 404 4.05 18.74 -2.97
CA VAL A 404 2.93 19.67 -3.17
C VAL A 404 2.69 20.58 -1.97
N GLN A 405 2.91 20.10 -0.75
CA GLN A 405 2.70 20.90 0.47
C GLN A 405 3.76 22.00 0.71
N LYS A 406 4.60 22.32 -0.27
CA LYS A 406 5.63 23.38 -0.23
C LYS A 406 6.65 23.26 0.92
N LYS A 407 6.83 22.06 1.49
CA LYS A 407 7.87 21.77 2.50
C LYS A 407 9.20 21.32 1.88
N PHE A 408 9.51 21.77 0.65
CA PHE A 408 10.66 21.33 -0.14
C PHE A 408 12.00 21.39 0.64
N MET A 409 12.22 22.48 1.40
CA MET A 409 13.44 22.68 2.20
C MET A 409 13.52 21.85 3.49
N SER A 410 12.47 21.11 3.85
CA SER A 410 12.42 20.26 5.05
C SER A 410 12.28 18.77 4.71
N ILE A 411 12.34 18.37 3.44
CA ILE A 411 12.21 16.98 3.03
C ILE A 411 13.47 16.23 3.42
N LYS A 412 13.41 15.51 4.55
CA LYS A 412 14.42 14.49 4.87
C LYS A 412 14.05 13.24 4.08
N LEU A 413 14.92 12.84 3.15
CA LEU A 413 14.83 11.54 2.49
C LEU A 413 14.71 10.45 3.55
N THR A 414 13.66 9.64 3.45
CA THR A 414 13.51 8.49 4.34
C THR A 414 14.59 7.47 4.06
N HIS A 415 14.93 6.69 5.08
CA HIS A 415 15.87 5.57 4.98
C HIS A 415 15.51 4.60 3.83
N GLU A 416 14.23 4.41 3.54
CA GLU A 416 13.76 3.55 2.44
C GLU A 416 14.24 4.04 1.07
N VAL A 417 13.97 5.30 0.73
CA VAL A 417 14.41 5.92 -0.53
C VAL A 417 15.95 5.93 -0.64
N GLY A 418 16.67 6.11 0.48
CA GLY A 418 18.12 5.98 0.50
C GLY A 418 18.62 4.57 0.15
N ILE A 419 17.96 3.51 0.67
CA ILE A 419 18.27 2.13 0.30
C ILE A 419 17.97 1.90 -1.19
N TYR A 420 16.84 2.41 -1.70
CA TYR A 420 16.49 2.30 -3.12
C TYR A 420 17.58 2.80 -4.04
N PHE A 421 18.05 4.03 -3.82
CA PHE A 421 19.13 4.57 -4.65
C PHE A 421 20.45 3.81 -4.47
N ALA A 422 20.74 3.28 -3.27
CA ALA A 422 21.93 2.46 -3.06
C ALA A 422 21.88 1.13 -3.83
N VAL A 423 20.73 0.44 -3.80
CA VAL A 423 20.51 -0.81 -4.57
C VAL A 423 20.57 -0.52 -6.07
N LEU A 424 19.93 0.57 -6.53
CA LEU A 424 19.93 0.98 -7.93
C LEU A 424 21.35 1.26 -8.44
N VAL A 425 22.14 2.08 -7.72
CA VAL A 425 23.52 2.40 -8.10
C VAL A 425 24.40 1.15 -8.10
N GLY A 426 24.24 0.27 -7.10
CA GLY A 426 24.96 -1.01 -7.04
C GLY A 426 24.63 -1.91 -8.23
N ALA A 427 23.35 -2.03 -8.59
CA ALA A 427 22.90 -2.80 -9.74
C ALA A 427 23.42 -2.22 -11.06
N ILE A 428 23.40 -0.89 -11.23
CA ILE A 428 23.96 -0.20 -12.41
C ILE A 428 25.44 -0.54 -12.56
N PHE A 429 26.20 -0.43 -11.47
CA PHE A 429 27.63 -0.73 -11.48
C PHE A 429 27.91 -2.19 -11.86
N LEU A 430 27.18 -3.14 -11.26
CA LEU A 430 27.34 -4.56 -11.60
C LEU A 430 26.93 -4.86 -13.04
N PHE A 431 25.85 -4.26 -13.54
CA PHE A 431 25.38 -4.47 -14.90
C PHE A 431 26.41 -3.97 -15.92
N ILE A 432 26.99 -2.78 -15.71
CA ILE A 432 28.06 -2.25 -16.58
C ILE A 432 29.29 -3.17 -16.61
N LEU A 433 29.58 -3.90 -15.52
CA LEU A 433 30.72 -4.81 -15.46
C LEU A 433 30.48 -6.15 -16.17
N PHE A 434 29.23 -6.63 -16.17
CA PHE A 434 28.88 -7.94 -16.72
C PHE A 434 28.24 -7.88 -18.11
N ALA A 435 27.61 -6.77 -18.47
CA ALA A 435 26.98 -6.57 -19.76
C ALA A 435 27.97 -5.91 -20.73
N ASP A 436 28.10 -6.49 -21.93
CA ASP A 436 28.91 -5.93 -23.02
C ASP A 436 28.07 -4.97 -23.86
N VAL A 437 27.53 -3.93 -23.21
CA VAL A 437 26.64 -2.94 -23.84
C VAL A 437 27.05 -1.53 -23.42
N SER A 438 26.59 -0.51 -24.16
CA SER A 438 26.92 0.87 -23.87
C SER A 438 26.52 1.28 -22.45
N THR A 439 27.27 2.23 -21.86
CA THR A 439 27.03 2.68 -20.49
C THR A 439 25.63 3.28 -20.31
N ILE A 440 25.13 4.02 -21.30
CA ILE A 440 23.81 4.65 -21.20
C ILE A 440 22.70 3.61 -21.28
N ASP A 441 22.82 2.62 -22.16
CA ASP A 441 21.83 1.56 -22.30
C ASP A 441 21.82 0.65 -21.06
N SER A 442 23.00 0.42 -20.47
CA SER A 442 23.16 -0.28 -19.19
C SER A 442 22.43 0.44 -18.05
N VAL A 443 22.63 1.75 -17.93
CA VAL A 443 21.96 2.57 -16.90
C VAL A 443 20.45 2.55 -17.10
N PHE A 444 20.00 2.74 -18.34
CA PHE A 444 18.58 2.75 -18.69
C PHE A 444 17.93 1.40 -18.38
N THR A 445 18.54 0.30 -18.81
CA THR A 445 18.01 -1.06 -18.62
C THR A 445 17.86 -1.40 -17.15
N VAL A 446 18.85 -1.07 -16.32
CA VAL A 446 18.75 -1.30 -14.87
C VAL A 446 17.69 -0.40 -14.22
N ILE A 447 17.54 0.86 -14.67
CA ILE A 447 16.47 1.74 -14.17
C ILE A 447 15.11 1.18 -14.56
N ALA A 448 14.90 0.81 -15.82
CA ALA A 448 13.64 0.21 -16.29
C ALA A 448 13.30 -1.08 -15.52
N THR A 449 14.31 -1.92 -15.26
CA THR A 449 14.16 -3.17 -14.49
C THR A 449 13.81 -2.91 -13.02
N SER A 450 14.56 -2.04 -12.36
CA SER A 450 14.42 -1.74 -10.93
C SER A 450 13.11 -1.02 -10.61
N THR A 451 12.69 -0.14 -11.51
CA THR A 451 11.42 0.58 -11.41
C THR A 451 10.22 -0.26 -11.84
N THR A 452 10.46 -1.47 -12.38
CA THR A 452 9.47 -2.33 -13.03
C THR A 452 8.72 -1.61 -14.15
N ALA A 453 9.39 -0.70 -14.86
CA ALA A 453 8.77 0.13 -15.89
C ALA A 453 8.73 -0.54 -17.27
N GLY A 454 9.38 -1.69 -17.49
CA GLY A 454 9.17 -2.51 -18.69
C GLY A 454 9.68 -1.96 -20.01
N VAL A 455 10.36 -0.81 -20.00
CA VAL A 455 10.89 -0.21 -21.22
C VAL A 455 12.18 -0.93 -21.62
N GLN A 456 12.08 -1.88 -22.55
CA GLN A 456 13.20 -2.66 -23.05
C GLN A 456 13.85 -2.00 -24.27
N ILE A 457 15.15 -1.74 -24.20
CA ILE A 457 15.93 -1.11 -25.28
C ILE A 457 17.06 -2.00 -25.82
N ILE A 458 17.36 -3.09 -25.11
CA ILE A 458 18.34 -4.10 -25.49
C ILE A 458 17.60 -5.43 -25.63
N ASP A 459 17.99 -6.23 -26.61
CA ASP A 459 17.53 -7.62 -26.71
C ASP A 459 18.15 -8.46 -25.60
N LEU A 460 17.31 -9.11 -24.79
CA LEU A 460 17.72 -9.90 -23.63
C LEU A 460 17.95 -11.37 -23.97
N SER A 461 17.50 -11.84 -25.14
CA SER A 461 17.57 -13.27 -25.53
C SER A 461 19.01 -13.79 -25.62
N ASP A 462 19.95 -12.95 -26.06
CA ASP A 462 21.37 -13.31 -26.26
C ASP A 462 22.28 -12.90 -25.08
N MET A 463 21.70 -12.45 -23.96
CA MET A 463 22.48 -11.97 -22.81
C MET A 463 23.11 -13.09 -21.98
N SER A 464 24.26 -12.79 -21.37
CA SER A 464 24.92 -13.74 -20.47
C SER A 464 24.02 -14.11 -19.29
N SER A 465 24.10 -15.36 -18.83
CA SER A 465 23.30 -15.83 -17.68
C SER A 465 23.53 -14.99 -16.42
N ALA A 466 24.74 -14.44 -16.23
CA ALA A 466 25.05 -13.56 -15.11
C ALA A 466 24.25 -12.24 -15.17
N THR A 467 24.14 -11.64 -16.36
CA THR A 467 23.35 -10.44 -16.61
C THR A 467 21.86 -10.71 -16.38
N MET A 468 21.36 -11.84 -16.89
CA MET A 468 19.96 -12.25 -16.71
C MET A 468 19.60 -12.50 -15.25
N ILE A 469 20.47 -13.17 -14.49
CA ILE A 469 20.29 -13.37 -13.04
C ILE A 469 20.28 -12.03 -12.30
N LEU A 470 21.16 -11.10 -12.67
CA LEU A 470 21.18 -9.77 -12.07
C LEU A 470 19.86 -9.03 -12.31
N LEU A 471 19.38 -8.98 -13.56
CA LEU A 471 18.09 -8.36 -13.89
C LEU A 471 16.95 -9.02 -13.14
N LEU A 472 16.94 -10.36 -13.05
CA LEU A 472 15.96 -11.13 -12.31
C LEU A 472 15.89 -10.73 -10.84
N VAL A 473 17.03 -10.60 -10.16
CA VAL A 473 17.09 -10.14 -8.78
C VAL A 473 16.59 -8.70 -8.64
N VAL A 474 16.97 -7.82 -9.57
CA VAL A 474 16.57 -6.42 -9.55
C VAL A 474 15.06 -6.26 -9.73
N MET A 475 14.43 -6.95 -10.69
CA MET A 475 12.98 -6.89 -10.90
C MET A 475 12.18 -7.54 -9.76
N LEU A 476 12.71 -8.60 -9.12
CA LEU A 476 12.10 -9.18 -7.92
C LEU A 476 12.07 -8.19 -6.75
N ILE A 477 13.13 -7.39 -6.58
CA ILE A 477 13.18 -6.37 -5.53
C ILE A 477 12.20 -5.23 -5.84
N GLY A 478 12.23 -4.70 -7.07
CA GLY A 478 11.37 -3.59 -7.50
C GLY A 478 11.66 -2.28 -6.78
N GLY A 479 10.68 -1.37 -6.80
CA GLY A 479 10.82 -0.01 -6.26
C GLY A 479 10.47 0.13 -4.77
N CYS A 480 10.05 1.34 -4.39
CA CYS A 480 9.68 1.63 -3.00
C CYS A 480 8.26 1.15 -2.66
N GLY A 481 7.97 0.97 -1.38
CA GLY A 481 6.64 0.72 -0.85
C GLY A 481 5.66 1.86 -1.17
N PHE A 482 4.41 1.50 -1.45
CA PHE A 482 3.37 2.46 -1.85
C PHE A 482 3.81 3.37 -3.02
N SER A 483 4.33 2.75 -4.08
CA SER A 483 4.63 3.34 -5.39
C SER A 483 3.84 2.63 -6.49
N THR A 484 4.01 3.02 -7.76
CA THR A 484 3.39 2.28 -8.88
C THR A 484 4.15 1.01 -9.25
N SER A 485 5.38 0.82 -8.75
CA SER A 485 6.20 -0.35 -9.06
C SER A 485 5.68 -1.66 -8.45
N GLY A 486 6.02 -2.77 -9.10
CA GLY A 486 5.72 -4.13 -8.65
C GLY A 486 6.83 -4.74 -7.76
N GLY A 487 6.89 -6.07 -7.74
CA GLY A 487 7.87 -6.84 -6.98
C GLY A 487 7.67 -6.86 -5.45
N ILE A 488 8.71 -7.29 -4.74
CA ILE A 488 8.74 -7.46 -3.27
C ILE A 488 8.70 -6.11 -2.55
N LYS A 489 9.28 -5.07 -3.15
CA LYS A 489 9.46 -3.70 -2.65
C LYS A 489 10.47 -3.58 -1.52
N ILE A 490 11.24 -2.50 -1.56
CA ILE A 490 12.34 -2.25 -0.62
C ILE A 490 11.87 -2.11 0.83
N PHE A 491 10.67 -1.58 1.04
CA PHE A 491 10.04 -1.52 2.35
C PHE A 491 10.04 -2.88 3.07
N ARG A 492 9.77 -3.98 2.35
CA ARG A 492 9.72 -5.34 2.93
C ARG A 492 11.10 -5.86 3.31
N LEU A 493 12.10 -5.60 2.47
CA LEU A 493 13.49 -5.94 2.76
C LEU A 493 13.98 -5.22 4.01
N GLN A 494 13.63 -3.94 4.17
CA GLN A 494 13.97 -3.17 5.36
C GLN A 494 13.33 -3.76 6.63
N GLN A 495 12.07 -4.21 6.58
CA GLN A 495 11.40 -4.86 7.71
C GLN A 495 12.14 -6.14 8.15
N VAL A 496 12.62 -6.93 7.19
CA VAL A 496 13.40 -8.14 7.48
C VAL A 496 14.80 -7.82 8.00
N CYS A 497 15.50 -6.83 7.45
CA CYS A 497 16.82 -6.43 7.98
C CYS A 497 16.73 -5.93 9.44
N GLN A 498 15.60 -5.34 9.84
CA GLN A 498 15.37 -4.95 11.23
C GLN A 498 15.25 -6.17 12.17
N LEU A 499 14.85 -7.35 11.69
CA LEU A 499 14.89 -8.61 12.48
C LEU A 499 16.29 -8.98 12.95
N GLY A 500 17.32 -8.61 12.19
CA GLY A 500 18.73 -8.80 12.55
C GLY A 500 19.03 -8.31 13.98
N LYS A 501 18.41 -7.19 14.37
CA LYS A 501 18.57 -6.57 15.71
C LYS A 501 17.88 -7.35 16.84
N TYR A 502 17.00 -8.27 16.48
CA TYR A 502 16.15 -9.02 17.41
C TYR A 502 16.55 -10.48 17.57
N PHE A 503 17.53 -11.03 16.85
CA PHE A 503 17.91 -12.46 16.95
C PHE A 503 18.20 -12.99 18.38
N LYS A 504 18.43 -12.13 19.38
CA LYS A 504 18.42 -12.53 20.80
C LYS A 504 16.98 -12.75 21.30
N LYS A 505 16.69 -13.98 21.75
CA LYS A 505 15.38 -14.45 22.25
C LYS A 505 14.71 -13.50 23.26
N GLU A 506 15.50 -12.82 24.09
CA GLU A 506 15.07 -11.86 25.11
C GLU A 506 14.46 -10.55 24.54
N LYS A 507 14.77 -10.21 23.29
CA LYS A 507 14.23 -9.01 22.63
C LYS A 507 12.99 -9.29 21.77
N TRP A 508 12.80 -10.54 21.30
CA TRP A 508 11.62 -10.94 20.52
C TRP A 508 10.29 -10.80 21.28
N GLN A 509 10.29 -11.11 22.58
CA GLN A 509 9.07 -11.01 23.40
C GLN A 509 8.65 -9.56 23.67
N LYS A 510 9.53 -8.58 23.44
CA LYS A 510 9.24 -7.15 23.59
C LYS A 510 8.62 -6.54 22.34
N ILE A 511 8.55 -7.28 21.23
CA ILE A 511 7.96 -6.80 19.97
C ILE A 511 6.43 -6.81 20.09
N SER A 512 5.80 -5.72 19.64
CA SER A 512 4.34 -5.64 19.53
C SER A 512 3.79 -6.84 18.74
N SER A 513 2.57 -7.28 19.06
CA SER A 513 1.90 -8.32 18.26
C SER A 513 1.75 -7.88 16.79
N GLN A 514 1.60 -6.57 16.55
CA GLN A 514 1.43 -6.01 15.22
C GLN A 514 2.71 -6.10 14.37
N ASP A 515 3.86 -5.65 14.90
CA ASP A 515 5.12 -5.65 14.14
C ASP A 515 5.55 -7.09 13.79
N ARG A 516 5.25 -8.06 14.65
CA ARG A 516 5.46 -9.49 14.36
C ARG A 516 4.62 -9.96 13.17
N LYS A 517 3.34 -9.56 13.09
CA LYS A 517 2.48 -9.90 11.94
C LYS A 517 3.07 -9.31 10.65
N GLU A 518 3.52 -8.06 10.67
CA GLU A 518 4.12 -7.40 9.50
C GLU A 518 5.41 -8.06 9.02
N ILE A 519 6.24 -8.54 9.94
CA ILE A 519 7.45 -9.30 9.63
C ILE A 519 7.12 -10.63 8.97
N TRP A 520 6.17 -11.40 9.52
CA TRP A 520 5.76 -12.68 8.94
C TRP A 520 5.21 -12.49 7.52
N VAL A 521 4.40 -11.46 7.35
CA VAL A 521 3.92 -10.98 6.05
C VAL A 521 5.08 -10.72 5.09
N ALA A 522 6.10 -9.97 5.50
CA ALA A 522 7.28 -9.68 4.66
C ALA A 522 8.06 -10.95 4.28
N LEU A 523 8.26 -11.88 5.23
CA LEU A 523 8.94 -13.15 4.99
C LEU A 523 8.18 -14.04 4.00
N ILE A 524 6.85 -14.13 4.13
CA ILE A 524 6.01 -14.89 3.19
C ILE A 524 6.18 -14.33 1.78
N LEU A 525 6.19 -13.00 1.62
CA LEU A 525 6.33 -12.39 0.30
C LEU A 525 7.70 -12.61 -0.35
N ILE A 526 8.77 -12.49 0.42
CA ILE A 526 10.13 -12.75 -0.08
C ILE A 526 10.28 -14.18 -0.62
N VAL A 527 9.58 -15.14 -0.02
CA VAL A 527 9.57 -16.54 -0.49
C VAL A 527 8.60 -16.73 -1.66
N LEU A 528 7.44 -16.10 -1.62
CA LEU A 528 6.35 -16.38 -2.56
C LEU A 528 6.59 -15.74 -3.94
N PHE A 529 7.21 -14.57 -4.01
CA PHE A 529 7.50 -13.90 -5.30
C PHE A 529 8.42 -14.73 -6.22
N PRO A 530 9.51 -15.35 -5.73
CA PRO A 530 10.32 -16.27 -6.55
C PRO A 530 9.67 -17.64 -6.77
N VAL A 531 8.85 -18.14 -5.84
CA VAL A 531 8.30 -19.51 -5.93
C VAL A 531 7.04 -19.59 -6.78
N ALA A 532 6.16 -18.59 -6.73
CA ALA A 532 4.88 -18.59 -7.46
C ALA A 532 5.00 -18.63 -9.00
N PRO A 533 6.06 -18.09 -9.63
CA PRO A 533 6.31 -18.23 -11.07
C PRO A 533 6.70 -19.64 -11.53
N ILE A 534 7.24 -20.49 -10.64
CA ILE A 534 7.81 -21.79 -11.00
C ILE A 534 6.81 -22.70 -11.75
N PRO A 535 5.54 -22.83 -11.33
CA PRO A 535 4.56 -23.65 -12.06
C PRO A 535 4.29 -23.14 -13.48
N VAL A 536 4.29 -21.82 -13.69
CA VAL A 536 4.10 -21.21 -15.02
C VAL A 536 5.33 -21.45 -15.88
N ALA A 537 6.53 -21.30 -15.32
CA ALA A 537 7.78 -21.59 -16.00
C ALA A 537 7.87 -23.06 -16.44
N TYR A 538 7.45 -24.01 -15.60
CA TYR A 538 7.41 -25.42 -15.95
C TYR A 538 6.38 -25.72 -17.04
N HIS A 539 5.24 -25.02 -17.03
CA HIS A 539 4.23 -25.14 -18.07
C HIS A 539 4.75 -24.66 -19.44
N LEU A 540 5.43 -23.51 -19.48
CA LEU A 540 6.08 -23.02 -20.70
C LEU A 540 7.19 -23.98 -21.16
N ASN A 541 8.02 -24.49 -20.24
CA ASN A 541 9.03 -25.48 -20.59
C ASN A 541 8.44 -26.77 -21.18
N SER A 542 7.26 -27.20 -20.72
CA SER A 542 6.57 -28.36 -21.29
C SER A 542 6.09 -28.16 -22.74
N HIS A 543 6.01 -26.90 -23.21
CA HIS A 543 5.74 -26.53 -24.60
C HIS A 543 7.01 -26.39 -25.44
N GLY A 544 8.19 -26.67 -24.88
CA GLY A 544 9.47 -26.72 -25.61
C GLY A 544 10.37 -25.50 -25.41
N TYR A 545 9.97 -24.51 -24.61
CA TYR A 545 10.80 -23.34 -24.29
C TYR A 545 11.87 -23.67 -23.24
N ASP A 546 12.99 -22.95 -23.23
CA ASP A 546 14.03 -23.14 -22.21
C ASP A 546 13.50 -22.79 -20.80
N LEU A 547 13.92 -23.56 -19.79
CA LEU A 547 13.41 -23.39 -18.42
C LEU A 547 13.88 -22.07 -17.79
N THR A 548 15.09 -21.63 -18.09
CA THR A 548 15.65 -20.40 -17.52
C THR A 548 14.95 -19.17 -18.09
N ASP A 549 14.72 -19.17 -19.40
CA ASP A 549 13.95 -18.15 -20.11
C ASP A 549 12.48 -18.13 -19.67
N SER A 550 11.86 -19.31 -19.59
CA SER A 550 10.49 -19.47 -19.09
C SER A 550 10.32 -18.95 -17.66
N TYR A 551 11.33 -19.15 -16.81
CA TYR A 551 11.32 -18.62 -15.45
C TYR A 551 11.54 -17.11 -15.44
N PHE A 552 12.41 -16.58 -16.28
CA PHE A 552 12.61 -15.13 -16.43
C PHE A 552 11.31 -14.43 -16.83
N GLU A 553 10.60 -14.93 -17.85
CA GLU A 553 9.31 -14.41 -18.31
C GLU A 553 8.23 -14.49 -17.23
N SER A 554 8.16 -15.63 -16.53
CA SER A 554 7.20 -15.81 -15.44
C SER A 554 7.48 -14.86 -14.27
N VAL A 555 8.76 -14.59 -13.98
CA VAL A 555 9.15 -13.57 -12.98
C VAL A 555 8.83 -12.17 -13.48
N GLY A 556 9.09 -11.85 -14.74
CA GLY A 556 8.69 -10.58 -15.37
C GLY A 556 7.19 -10.33 -15.25
N ALA A 557 6.37 -11.35 -15.46
CA ALA A 557 4.93 -11.30 -15.30
C ALA A 557 4.50 -11.07 -13.85
N ILE A 558 4.99 -11.85 -12.86
CA ILE A 558 4.57 -11.69 -11.46
C ILE A 558 5.07 -10.38 -10.84
N THR A 559 6.21 -9.87 -11.30
CA THR A 559 6.77 -8.61 -10.80
C THR A 559 6.18 -7.41 -11.52
N THR A 560 5.36 -7.64 -12.55
CA THR A 560 4.86 -6.62 -13.48
C THR A 560 6.00 -5.75 -14.00
N ALA A 561 7.12 -6.37 -14.38
CA ALA A 561 8.36 -5.68 -14.74
C ALA A 561 8.49 -5.38 -16.23
N GLY A 562 7.66 -6.00 -17.08
CA GLY A 562 7.56 -5.74 -18.52
C GLY A 562 8.76 -6.17 -19.36
N LEU A 563 9.76 -6.79 -18.75
CA LEU A 563 10.90 -7.36 -19.43
C LEU A 563 10.62 -8.82 -19.78
N GLY A 564 11.02 -9.21 -20.98
CA GLY A 564 10.89 -10.57 -21.48
C GLY A 564 12.04 -10.93 -22.42
N VAL A 565 12.13 -12.21 -22.74
CA VAL A 565 13.07 -12.76 -23.72
C VAL A 565 12.36 -13.14 -25.03
N GLY A 566 11.06 -12.90 -25.11
CA GLY A 566 10.27 -13.07 -26.33
C GLY A 566 9.53 -14.40 -26.42
N ILE A 567 9.36 -15.13 -25.31
CA ILE A 567 8.53 -16.35 -25.30
C ILE A 567 7.05 -16.00 -25.45
N ILE A 568 6.64 -14.86 -24.89
CA ILE A 568 5.24 -14.45 -24.88
C ILE A 568 4.95 -13.61 -26.13
N ASP A 569 4.47 -14.27 -27.18
CA ASP A 569 4.16 -13.68 -28.48
C ASP A 569 2.72 -13.99 -28.92
N ILE A 570 2.36 -13.59 -30.15
CA ILE A 570 1.02 -13.84 -30.73
C ILE A 570 0.76 -15.34 -30.96
N ASP A 571 1.79 -16.16 -31.08
CA ASP A 571 1.70 -17.58 -31.44
C ASP A 571 1.61 -18.52 -30.23
N LEU A 572 2.01 -18.06 -29.04
CA LEU A 572 1.85 -18.80 -27.78
C LEU A 572 0.38 -19.25 -27.58
N ASP A 573 0.15 -20.44 -27.05
CA ASP A 573 -1.20 -20.95 -26.90
C ASP A 573 -2.06 -20.08 -25.96
N ALA A 574 -3.38 -20.08 -26.20
CA ALA A 574 -4.31 -19.21 -25.48
C ALA A 574 -4.34 -19.51 -23.96
N PHE A 575 -4.13 -20.77 -23.57
CA PHE A 575 -4.14 -21.15 -22.17
C PHE A 575 -2.91 -20.61 -21.43
N SER A 576 -1.72 -20.74 -22.01
CA SER A 576 -0.47 -20.15 -21.49
C SER A 576 -0.61 -18.63 -21.32
N LYS A 577 -1.18 -17.94 -22.31
CA LYS A 577 -1.45 -16.49 -22.22
C LYS A 577 -2.37 -16.12 -21.07
N VAL A 578 -3.45 -16.87 -20.86
CA VAL A 578 -4.35 -16.65 -19.73
C VAL A 578 -3.63 -16.93 -18.40
N LEU A 579 -2.81 -17.98 -18.33
CA LEU A 579 -2.04 -18.33 -17.14
C LEU A 579 -1.05 -17.23 -16.76
N VAL A 580 -0.30 -16.70 -17.73
CA VAL A 580 0.63 -15.59 -17.52
C VAL A 580 -0.13 -14.30 -17.16
N GLY A 581 -1.24 -14.00 -17.82
CA GLY A 581 -2.08 -12.84 -17.49
C GLY A 581 -2.64 -12.91 -16.06
N LEU A 582 -3.02 -14.10 -15.59
CA LEU A 582 -3.39 -14.31 -14.19
C LEU A 582 -2.21 -14.06 -13.27
N LEU A 583 -1.01 -14.53 -13.60
CA LEU A 583 0.20 -14.31 -12.81
C LEU A 583 0.49 -12.82 -12.60
N MET A 584 0.30 -11.99 -13.62
CA MET A 584 0.40 -10.52 -13.52
C MET A 584 -0.61 -9.93 -12.52
N ILE A 585 -1.87 -10.39 -12.57
CA ILE A 585 -2.90 -9.97 -11.61
C ILE A 585 -2.49 -10.36 -10.18
N LEU A 586 -1.98 -11.58 -9.96
CA LEU A 586 -1.55 -12.02 -8.63
C LEU A 586 -0.38 -11.18 -8.10
N GLY A 587 0.59 -10.89 -8.97
CA GLY A 587 1.73 -10.03 -8.70
C GLY A 587 1.33 -8.64 -8.23
N ARG A 588 0.42 -8.00 -9.00
CA ARG A 588 -0.05 -6.64 -8.70
C ARG A 588 -0.76 -6.54 -7.34
N LEU A 589 -1.42 -7.61 -6.92
CA LEU A 589 -2.14 -7.71 -5.64
C LEU A 589 -1.22 -7.92 -4.42
N GLU A 590 0.10 -7.74 -4.59
CA GLU A 590 1.15 -8.04 -3.61
C GLU A 590 1.07 -9.47 -3.06
N ILE A 591 0.46 -10.44 -3.77
CA ILE A 591 0.20 -11.87 -3.43
C ILE A 591 -0.46 -12.15 -2.06
N ILE A 592 -0.27 -11.31 -1.05
CA ILE A 592 -0.73 -11.46 0.32
C ILE A 592 -2.21 -11.22 0.45
N LEU A 593 -2.82 -10.48 -0.47
CA LEU A 593 -4.26 -10.40 -0.59
C LEU A 593 -4.85 -11.81 -0.75
N LEU A 594 -4.19 -12.71 -1.49
CA LEU A 594 -4.60 -14.12 -1.59
C LEU A 594 -4.35 -14.87 -0.29
N ALA A 595 -3.22 -14.63 0.39
CA ALA A 595 -2.96 -15.24 1.70
C ALA A 595 -4.03 -14.85 2.73
N TYR A 596 -4.52 -13.61 2.72
CA TYR A 596 -5.64 -13.19 3.56
C TYR A 596 -6.99 -13.79 3.11
N ILE A 597 -7.17 -14.07 1.81
CA ILE A 597 -8.37 -14.72 1.27
C ILE A 597 -8.44 -16.19 1.71
N PHE A 598 -7.33 -16.93 1.56
CA PHE A 598 -7.25 -18.38 1.72
C PHE A 598 -6.77 -18.85 3.10
N VAL A 599 -6.09 -18.00 3.88
CA VAL A 599 -5.60 -18.33 5.22
C VAL A 599 -6.18 -17.36 6.26
N PRO A 600 -7.44 -17.58 6.72
CA PRO A 600 -8.11 -16.71 7.69
C PRO A 600 -7.33 -16.54 9.01
N LYS A 601 -6.51 -17.54 9.37
CA LYS A 601 -5.66 -17.55 10.58
C LYS A 601 -4.55 -16.48 10.55
N LEU A 602 -4.20 -15.92 9.39
CA LEU A 602 -3.25 -14.80 9.31
C LEU A 602 -3.88 -13.47 9.78
N ILE A 603 -5.22 -13.40 9.81
CA ILE A 603 -5.98 -12.20 10.17
C ILE A 603 -6.26 -12.15 11.67
N SER A 604 -6.63 -13.30 12.28
CA SER A 604 -6.81 -13.47 13.74
C SER A 604 -5.50 -13.24 14.48
#